data_AF-A0A5M6CCB3-F1
#
_entry.id   AF-A0A5M6CCB3-F1
#
_cell.length_a   1.000
_cell.length_b   1.000
_cell.length_c   1.000
_cell.angle_alpha   90.00
_cell.angle_beta   90.00
_cell.angle_gamma   90.00
#
_symmetry.space_group_name_H-M   'P 1'
#
loop_
_entity.id
_entity.type
_entity.pdbx_description
1 polymer ?
#
loop_
_entity_poly.entity_id
_entity_poly.type
_entity_poly.pdbx_seq_one_letter_code
_entity_poly.pdbx_strand_id
1 'polypeptide(L)'
;MYSTLQRLNHLSSLATTYVMILLGLISIASLFALPAVDVGTVDVKDLIVQKGRLRRWAAKEEEIASMRFDIRTDLNPLLNSYNTKQLFLYLTAEYDEATTGNTHDVVLWDRIVTRGDMRDIRAVGKKLPRSKGGKKGRGNVRVEEGKNKYAWRNPSGTFKEIPSANLTLHYSLMPYVGVLSSGVAATAQGPVSIPEVIKR
;
A
#
# COMPACT_ATOMS: atom_id res chain seq x y z
N MET A 1 -0.68 -38.30 -44.32
CA MET A 1 -1.40 -38.97 -43.21
C MET A 1 -1.41 -38.02 -42.03
N TYR A 2 -2.57 -37.59 -41.53
CA TYR A 2 -2.61 -36.77 -40.31
C TYR A 2 -2.32 -37.67 -39.13
N SER A 3 -1.15 -37.52 -38.51
CA SER A 3 -0.85 -38.21 -37.26
C SER A 3 -1.79 -37.70 -36.17
N THR A 4 -2.13 -38.56 -35.22
CA THR A 4 -2.91 -38.18 -34.03
C THR A 4 -2.27 -36.99 -33.29
N LEU A 5 -0.94 -36.93 -33.28
CA LEU A 5 -0.16 -35.80 -32.76
C LEU A 5 -0.43 -34.49 -33.51
N GLN A 6 -0.55 -34.52 -34.83
CA GLN A 6 -0.84 -33.32 -35.63
C GLN A 6 -2.24 -32.77 -35.34
N ARG A 7 -3.25 -33.64 -35.17
CA ARG A 7 -4.61 -33.22 -34.78
C ARG A 7 -4.65 -32.63 -33.39
N LEU A 8 -3.91 -33.23 -32.45
CA LEU A 8 -3.79 -32.72 -31.09
C LEU A 8 -3.14 -31.33 -31.09
N ASN A 9 -2.09 -31.12 -31.90
CA ASN A 9 -1.43 -29.83 -32.02
C ASN A 9 -2.37 -28.73 -32.58
N HIS A 10 -3.20 -29.06 -33.57
CA HIS A 10 -4.21 -28.13 -34.09
C HIS A 10 -5.28 -27.80 -33.05
N LEU A 11 -5.76 -28.78 -32.30
CA LEU A 11 -6.73 -28.55 -31.22
C LEU A 11 -6.11 -27.73 -30.07
N SER A 12 -4.87 -28.03 -29.68
CA SER A 12 -4.20 -27.31 -28.60
C SER A 12 -3.90 -25.86 -28.99
N SER A 13 -3.48 -25.60 -30.23
CA SER A 13 -3.23 -24.23 -30.72
C SER A 13 -4.52 -23.42 -30.84
N LEU A 14 -5.62 -24.04 -31.26
CA LEU A 14 -6.93 -23.39 -31.27
C LEU A 14 -7.45 -23.15 -29.85
N ALA A 15 -7.30 -24.12 -28.94
CA ALA A 15 -7.67 -23.94 -27.54
C ALA A 15 -6.88 -22.83 -26.85
N THR A 16 -5.56 -22.74 -27.08
CA THR A 16 -4.74 -21.67 -26.50
C THR A 16 -5.08 -20.31 -27.08
N THR A 17 -5.34 -20.19 -28.38
CA THR A 17 -5.78 -18.90 -28.97
C THR A 17 -7.12 -18.42 -28.38
N TYR A 18 -8.11 -19.30 -28.21
CA TYR A 18 -9.36 -18.94 -27.53
C TYR A 18 -9.16 -18.55 -26.07
N VAL A 19 -8.30 -19.26 -25.32
CA VAL A 19 -7.98 -18.89 -23.94
C VAL A 19 -7.31 -17.51 -23.89
N MET A 20 -6.36 -17.22 -24.79
CA MET A 20 -5.68 -15.91 -24.83
C MET A 20 -6.65 -14.78 -25.18
N ILE A 21 -7.55 -14.99 -26.14
CA ILE A 21 -8.61 -14.01 -26.48
C ILE A 21 -9.54 -13.80 -25.28
N LEU A 22 -9.98 -14.87 -24.61
CA LEU A 22 -10.84 -14.79 -23.42
C LEU A 22 -10.15 -14.02 -22.29
N LEU A 23 -8.87 -14.31 -22.00
CA LEU A 23 -8.09 -13.60 -20.99
C LEU A 23 -7.93 -12.11 -21.36
N GLY A 24 -7.74 -11.80 -22.64
CA GLY A 24 -7.71 -10.43 -23.14
C GLY A 24 -9.03 -9.70 -22.91
N LEU A 25 -10.17 -10.34 -23.22
CA LEU A 25 -11.50 -9.78 -22.98
C LEU A 25 -11.78 -9.60 -21.48
N ILE A 26 -11.39 -10.56 -20.64
CA ILE A 26 -11.51 -10.46 -19.18
C ILE A 26 -10.67 -9.31 -18.62
N SER A 27 -9.44 -9.14 -19.13
CA SER A 27 -8.56 -8.03 -18.77
C SER A 27 -9.21 -6.68 -19.08
N ILE A 28 -9.74 -6.52 -20.30
CA ILE A 28 -10.41 -5.28 -20.72
C ILE A 28 -11.68 -5.03 -19.89
N ALA A 29 -12.54 -6.04 -19.73
CA ALA A 29 -13.76 -5.94 -18.94
C ALA A 29 -13.45 -5.57 -17.48
N SER A 30 -12.38 -6.14 -16.91
CA SER A 30 -11.97 -5.85 -15.54
C SER A 30 -11.50 -4.41 -15.35
N LEU A 31 -10.93 -3.76 -16.38
CA LEU A 31 -10.50 -2.36 -16.29
C LEU A 31 -11.70 -1.42 -16.19
N PHE A 32 -12.76 -1.69 -16.94
CA PHE A 32 -13.99 -0.89 -16.90
C PHE A 32 -14.85 -1.15 -15.65
N ALA A 33 -14.71 -2.33 -15.05
CA ALA A 33 -15.49 -2.73 -13.88
C ALA A 33 -14.83 -2.38 -12.52
N LEU A 34 -13.76 -1.58 -12.50
CA LEU A 34 -13.12 -1.15 -11.27
C LEU A 34 -14.06 -0.20 -10.50
N PRO A 35 -14.46 -0.54 -9.26
CA PRO A 35 -15.31 0.34 -8.48
C PRO A 35 -14.51 1.53 -7.96
N ALA A 36 -15.18 2.68 -7.87
CA ALA A 36 -14.64 3.84 -7.17
C ALA A 36 -14.47 3.52 -5.67
N VAL A 37 -13.46 4.13 -5.06
CA VAL A 37 -13.16 4.01 -3.63
C VAL A 37 -13.33 5.37 -2.99
N ASP A 38 -14.09 5.40 -1.90
CA ASP A 38 -14.18 6.59 -1.08
C ASP A 38 -12.88 6.77 -0.28
N VAL A 39 -12.32 7.97 -0.34
CA VAL A 39 -11.08 8.28 0.37
C VAL A 39 -11.33 8.24 1.88
N GLY A 40 -10.58 7.36 2.55
CA GLY A 40 -10.59 7.23 3.99
C GLY A 40 -9.77 8.31 4.70
N THR A 41 -9.66 8.19 6.02
CA THR A 41 -8.94 9.14 6.87
C THR A 41 -7.69 8.50 7.49
N VAL A 42 -6.59 9.25 7.49
CA VAL A 42 -5.38 8.96 8.27
C VAL A 42 -5.31 9.93 9.43
N ASP A 43 -5.18 9.42 10.65
CA ASP A 43 -5.02 10.21 11.87
C ASP A 43 -3.64 9.95 12.48
N VAL A 44 -2.89 11.00 12.78
CA VAL A 44 -1.54 10.88 13.36
C VAL A 44 -1.63 11.17 14.85
N LYS A 45 -1.35 10.14 15.64
CA LYS A 45 -1.44 10.21 17.10
C LYS A 45 -0.18 10.78 17.73
N ASP A 46 0.97 10.39 17.21
CA ASP A 46 2.25 10.73 17.81
C ASP A 46 3.32 10.77 16.72
N LEU A 47 4.16 11.80 16.74
CA LEU A 47 5.28 11.98 15.84
C LEU A 47 6.45 12.44 16.69
N ILE A 48 7.55 11.70 16.65
CA ILE A 48 8.73 11.99 17.47
C ILE A 48 9.96 11.93 16.58
N VAL A 49 10.77 13.00 16.64
CA VAL A 49 12.08 13.06 15.99
C VAL A 49 13.17 12.85 17.04
N GLN A 50 14.05 11.89 16.80
CA GLN A 50 15.16 11.55 17.70
C GLN A 50 16.46 11.50 16.91
N LYS A 51 17.57 11.89 17.55
CA LYS A 51 18.89 11.60 16.99
C LYS A 51 19.21 10.12 17.17
N GLY A 52 19.64 9.48 16.10
CA GLY A 52 19.96 8.06 16.10
C GLY A 52 21.00 7.71 15.06
N ARG A 53 21.47 6.46 15.11
CA ARG A 53 22.41 5.91 14.14
C ARG A 53 21.81 4.68 13.51
N LEU A 54 21.95 4.55 12.20
CA LEU A 54 21.55 3.34 11.49
C LEU A 54 22.46 2.17 11.85
N ARG A 55 21.91 0.95 11.78
CA ARG A 55 22.66 -0.28 12.02
C ARG A 55 23.50 -0.64 10.78
N ARG A 56 24.49 0.19 10.45
CA ARG A 56 25.47 0.02 9.36
C ARG A 56 26.85 0.45 9.85
N TRP A 57 27.89 -0.24 9.38
CA TRP A 57 29.28 0.18 9.56
C TRP A 57 29.48 1.61 9.04
N ALA A 58 30.15 2.45 9.83
CA ALA A 58 30.40 3.87 9.54
C ALA A 58 29.14 4.74 9.30
N ALA A 59 27.97 4.34 9.81
CA ALA A 59 26.79 5.22 9.78
C ALA A 59 27.05 6.52 10.54
N LYS A 60 26.57 7.65 10.04
CA LYS A 60 26.60 8.92 10.77
C LYS A 60 25.40 9.00 11.72
N GLU A 61 25.49 9.89 12.71
CA GLU A 61 24.32 10.25 13.50
C GLU A 61 23.42 11.16 12.66
N GLU A 62 22.15 10.78 12.57
CA GLU A 62 21.14 11.45 11.77
C GLU A 62 19.85 11.56 12.60
N GLU A 63 18.99 12.49 12.23
CA GLU A 63 17.67 12.60 12.83
C GLU A 63 16.74 11.58 12.18
N ILE A 64 16.05 10.80 13.01
CA ILE A 64 15.13 9.75 12.58
C ILE A 64 13.76 10.07 13.19
N ALA A 65 12.75 10.18 12.32
CA ALA A 65 11.38 10.35 12.73
C ALA A 65 10.69 8.98 12.92
N SER A 66 9.91 8.88 13.99
CA SER A 66 9.07 7.74 14.31
C SER A 66 7.67 8.24 14.57
N MET A 67 6.66 7.54 14.02
CA MET A 67 5.29 8.00 14.13
C MET A 67 4.33 6.87 14.47
N ARG A 68 3.24 7.24 15.14
CA ARG A 68 2.08 6.38 15.42
C ARG A 68 0.86 6.96 14.73
N PHE A 69 0.15 6.11 14.00
CA PHE A 69 -0.98 6.54 13.19
C PHE A 69 -2.13 5.53 13.23
N ASP A 70 -3.32 6.04 12.96
CA ASP A 70 -4.54 5.26 12.75
C ASP A 70 -5.01 5.48 11.30
N ILE A 71 -5.40 4.41 10.62
CA ILE A 71 -5.95 4.45 9.26
C ILE A 71 -7.34 3.86 9.29
N ARG A 72 -8.30 4.58 8.68
CA ARG A 72 -9.66 4.09 8.47
C ARG A 72 -10.03 4.26 7.01
N THR A 73 -10.14 3.16 6.28
CA THR A 73 -10.55 3.16 4.86
C THR A 73 -11.40 1.93 4.55
N ASP A 74 -12.36 2.09 3.64
CA ASP A 74 -13.20 0.99 3.16
C ASP A 74 -12.73 0.52 1.78
N LEU A 75 -11.98 -0.58 1.75
CA LEU A 75 -11.47 -1.20 0.52
C LEU A 75 -12.29 -2.43 0.12
N ASN A 76 -13.45 -2.63 0.76
CA ASN A 76 -14.39 -3.68 0.42
C ASN A 76 -14.77 -3.70 -1.07
N PRO A 77 -15.05 -2.56 -1.76
CA PRO A 77 -15.38 -2.60 -3.18
C PRO A 77 -14.23 -3.19 -4.03
N LEU A 78 -12.97 -2.82 -3.75
CA LEU A 78 -11.81 -3.33 -4.50
C LEU A 78 -11.54 -4.81 -4.23
N LEU A 79 -11.61 -5.23 -2.97
CA LEU A 79 -11.31 -6.61 -2.59
C LEU A 79 -12.40 -7.56 -3.06
N ASN A 80 -13.68 -7.15 -3.03
CA ASN A 80 -14.82 -8.00 -3.39
C ASN A 80 -14.99 -8.19 -4.91
N SER A 81 -14.26 -7.43 -5.73
CA SER A 81 -14.20 -7.68 -7.17
C SER A 81 -13.69 -9.08 -7.49
N TYR A 82 -14.26 -9.70 -8.52
CA TYR A 82 -13.99 -11.10 -8.89
C TYR A 82 -12.53 -11.34 -9.32
N ASN A 83 -11.89 -10.31 -9.89
CA ASN A 83 -10.56 -10.41 -10.48
C ASN A 83 -9.45 -9.96 -9.52
N THR A 84 -9.76 -9.47 -8.32
CA THR A 84 -8.72 -8.98 -7.40
C THR A 84 -8.02 -10.13 -6.69
N LYS A 85 -6.70 -10.23 -6.85
CA LYS A 85 -5.86 -11.21 -6.15
C LYS A 85 -5.39 -10.65 -4.81
N GLN A 86 -4.73 -9.50 -4.86
CA GLN A 86 -4.15 -8.83 -3.71
C GLN A 86 -4.07 -7.33 -3.93
N LEU A 87 -3.94 -6.60 -2.84
CA LEU A 87 -3.93 -5.15 -2.80
C LEU A 87 -2.72 -4.74 -1.95
N PHE A 88 -1.81 -3.99 -2.54
CA PHE A 88 -0.61 -3.48 -1.88
C PHE A 88 -0.90 -2.07 -1.39
N LEU A 89 -0.95 -1.91 -0.07
CA LEU A 89 -1.11 -0.64 0.60
C LEU A 89 0.25 -0.11 1.00
N TYR A 90 0.46 1.18 0.80
CA TYR A 90 1.66 1.85 1.28
C TYR A 90 1.33 3.28 1.68
N LEU A 91 1.81 3.67 2.86
CA LEU A 91 1.66 5.00 3.42
C LEU A 91 2.90 5.80 3.09
N THR A 92 2.71 6.92 2.42
CA THR A 92 3.75 7.88 2.04
C THR A 92 3.65 9.13 2.89
N ALA A 93 4.80 9.71 3.20
CA ALA A 93 4.95 11.05 3.72
C ALA A 93 5.62 11.91 2.65
N GLU A 94 4.86 12.84 2.12
CA GLU A 94 5.33 13.87 1.19
C GLU A 94 5.65 15.14 1.98
N TYR A 95 6.86 15.68 1.80
CA TYR A 95 7.27 16.89 2.49
C TYR A 95 8.26 17.69 1.64
N ASP A 96 8.24 19.01 1.85
CA ASP A 96 9.07 19.94 1.10
C ASP A 96 10.17 20.50 2.00
N GLU A 97 11.39 20.56 1.48
CA GLU A 97 12.52 21.16 2.17
C GLU A 97 12.60 22.65 1.86
N ALA A 98 12.47 23.52 2.88
CA ALA A 98 12.33 24.97 2.68
C ALA A 98 13.57 25.63 2.04
N THR A 99 14.77 25.10 2.29
CA THR A 99 16.03 25.68 1.79
C THR A 99 16.29 25.32 0.33
N THR A 100 16.06 24.06 -0.03
CA THR A 100 16.37 23.54 -1.37
C THR A 100 15.17 23.63 -2.32
N GLY A 101 13.94 23.67 -1.79
CA GLY A 101 12.71 23.57 -2.56
C GLY A 101 12.46 22.18 -3.15
N ASN A 102 13.18 21.16 -2.67
CA ASN A 102 13.00 19.79 -3.13
C ASN A 102 11.79 19.15 -2.43
N THR A 103 11.00 18.42 -3.22
CA THR A 103 9.91 17.59 -2.69
C THR A 103 10.45 16.17 -2.43
N HIS A 104 10.10 15.63 -1.27
CA HIS A 104 10.52 14.30 -0.84
C HIS A 104 9.30 13.44 -0.56
N ASP A 105 9.27 12.26 -1.17
CA ASP A 105 8.24 11.24 -0.94
C ASP A 105 8.88 10.01 -0.30
N VAL A 106 8.44 9.68 0.92
CA VAL A 106 9.00 8.59 1.72
C VAL A 106 7.91 7.60 2.12
N VAL A 107 8.10 6.34 1.75
CA VAL A 107 7.22 5.24 2.19
C VAL A 107 7.55 4.87 3.64
N LEU A 108 6.57 5.05 4.53
CA LEU A 108 6.72 4.80 5.97
C LEU A 108 6.20 3.43 6.40
N TRP A 109 5.18 2.93 5.73
CA TRP A 109 4.53 1.67 6.07
C TRP A 109 3.95 1.01 4.82
N ASP A 110 3.96 -0.32 4.79
CA ASP A 110 3.36 -1.10 3.72
C ASP A 110 2.67 -2.34 4.26
N ARG A 111 1.63 -2.76 3.54
CA ARG A 111 0.92 -4.01 3.82
C ARG A 111 0.30 -4.58 2.55
N ILE A 112 0.50 -5.88 2.35
CA ILE A 112 -0.25 -6.64 1.35
C ILE A 112 -1.51 -7.20 2.00
N VAL A 113 -2.65 -6.91 1.41
CA VAL A 113 -3.96 -7.46 1.78
C VAL A 113 -4.42 -8.38 0.67
N THR A 114 -4.68 -9.65 1.00
CA THR A 114 -5.20 -10.61 0.01
C THR A 114 -6.71 -10.73 0.10
N ARG A 115 -7.36 -11.22 -0.96
CA ARG A 115 -8.79 -11.55 -0.94
C ARG A 115 -9.16 -12.58 0.13
N GLY A 116 -8.25 -13.52 0.44
CA GLY A 116 -8.45 -14.49 1.53
C GLY A 116 -8.44 -13.87 2.93
N ASP A 117 -7.87 -12.68 3.06
CA ASP A 117 -7.74 -11.93 4.32
C ASP A 117 -8.91 -10.97 4.57
N MET A 118 -10.03 -11.06 3.81
CA MET A 118 -11.24 -10.25 3.96
C MET A 118 -11.89 -10.38 5.35
N ARG A 119 -11.31 -9.70 6.34
CA ARG A 119 -11.84 -9.38 7.66
C ARG A 119 -11.50 -7.95 7.97
N ASP A 120 -12.25 -7.36 8.91
CA ASP A 120 -11.91 -6.08 9.54
C ASP A 120 -10.43 -6.15 9.95
N ILE A 121 -9.55 -5.53 9.17
CA ILE A 121 -8.11 -5.58 9.42
C ILE A 121 -7.89 -4.65 10.59
N ARG A 122 -8.14 -5.13 11.80
CA ARG A 122 -7.64 -4.48 13.03
C ARG A 122 -6.16 -4.83 13.13
N ALA A 123 -5.34 -4.06 12.46
CA ALA A 123 -3.89 -4.20 12.58
C ALA A 123 -3.43 -3.53 13.89
N VAL A 124 -3.81 -4.10 15.03
CA VAL A 124 -3.17 -3.80 16.32
C VAL A 124 -1.86 -4.60 16.35
N GLY A 125 -0.83 -4.09 15.67
CA GLY A 125 0.51 -4.68 15.63
C GLY A 125 0.89 -5.45 14.35
N LYS A 126 1.98 -6.23 14.41
CA LYS A 126 2.69 -6.77 13.22
C LYS A 126 1.94 -7.84 12.42
N LYS A 127 0.92 -8.51 12.98
CA LYS A 127 0.23 -9.66 12.36
C LYS A 127 -1.27 -9.41 12.22
N LEU A 128 -1.85 -9.80 11.08
CA LEU A 128 -3.31 -9.86 10.95
C LEU A 128 -3.83 -10.97 11.87
N PRO A 129 -4.98 -10.78 12.54
CA PRO A 129 -5.63 -11.87 13.25
C PRO A 129 -5.93 -13.00 12.27
N ARG A 130 -5.46 -14.21 12.56
CA ARG A 130 -5.72 -15.39 11.72
C ARG A 130 -7.22 -15.60 11.57
N SER A 131 -7.65 -15.84 10.33
CA SER A 131 -9.03 -16.13 9.96
C SER A 131 -9.55 -17.37 10.72
N LYS A 132 -10.23 -17.19 11.86
CA LYS A 132 -11.04 -18.26 12.50
C LYS A 132 -12.21 -18.58 11.58
N GLY A 133 -12.10 -19.64 10.78
CA GLY A 133 -13.04 -20.00 9.71
C GLY A 133 -14.51 -19.84 10.11
N GLY A 134 -15.31 -19.20 9.25
CA GLY A 134 -16.77 -19.14 9.41
C GLY A 134 -17.46 -17.82 9.08
N LYS A 135 -16.75 -16.67 8.97
CA LYS A 135 -17.39 -15.40 8.60
C LYS A 135 -16.64 -14.72 7.45
N LYS A 136 -17.34 -14.48 6.34
CA LYS A 136 -16.92 -13.54 5.29
C LYS A 136 -16.83 -12.17 5.96
N GLY A 137 -15.64 -11.67 6.19
CA GLY A 137 -15.49 -10.37 6.81
C GLY A 137 -15.65 -9.25 5.78
N ARG A 138 -15.87 -8.04 6.29
CA ARG A 138 -16.00 -6.84 5.46
C ARG A 138 -14.58 -6.33 5.17
N GLY A 139 -14.29 -5.93 3.93
CA GLY A 139 -12.97 -5.45 3.48
C GLY A 139 -12.55 -4.08 4.04
N ASN A 140 -13.02 -3.75 5.25
CA ASN A 140 -12.68 -2.53 5.95
C ASN A 140 -11.28 -2.68 6.53
N VAL A 141 -10.41 -1.73 6.22
CA VAL A 141 -9.05 -1.70 6.76
C VAL A 141 -9.01 -0.67 7.88
N ARG A 142 -8.70 -1.15 9.09
CA ARG A 142 -8.65 -0.36 10.32
C ARG A 142 -7.32 -0.57 11.04
N VAL A 143 -6.32 0.19 10.65
CA VAL A 143 -5.04 0.17 11.38
C VAL A 143 -5.21 1.06 12.60
N GLU A 144 -5.00 0.49 13.79
CA GLU A 144 -5.01 1.23 15.05
C GLU A 144 -3.63 1.13 15.68
N GLU A 145 -3.06 2.29 16.04
CA GLU A 145 -1.73 2.45 16.61
C GLU A 145 -0.61 1.83 15.76
N GLY A 146 -0.74 1.96 14.43
CA GLY A 146 0.28 1.57 13.48
C GLY A 146 1.59 2.31 13.75
N LYS A 147 2.71 1.59 13.73
CA LYS A 147 4.06 2.16 13.79
C LYS A 147 4.68 2.14 12.41
N ASN A 148 5.49 3.14 12.07
CA ASN A 148 6.27 3.11 10.84
C ASN A 148 7.16 1.86 10.78
N LYS A 149 7.16 1.22 9.60
CA LYS A 149 7.98 0.04 9.32
C LYS A 149 9.36 0.44 8.83
N TYR A 150 9.44 1.50 8.03
CA TYR A 150 10.69 2.05 7.52
C TYR A 150 11.09 3.30 8.30
N ALA A 151 12.39 3.48 8.47
CA ALA A 151 12.95 4.64 9.15
C ALA A 151 12.70 5.89 8.30
N TRP A 152 12.03 6.88 8.88
CA TRP A 152 11.84 8.16 8.25
C TRP A 152 13.09 9.02 8.48
N ARG A 153 13.81 9.31 7.41
CA ARG A 153 15.02 10.14 7.42
C ARG A 153 14.99 11.11 6.25
N ASN A 154 15.62 12.26 6.43
CA ASN A 154 15.86 13.20 5.36
C ASN A 154 17.24 12.94 4.72
N PRO A 155 17.44 13.06 3.39
CA PRO A 155 18.78 12.97 2.79
C PRO A 155 19.79 13.96 3.38
N SER A 156 19.35 15.12 3.84
CA SER A 156 20.16 16.13 4.54
C SER A 156 20.55 15.73 5.97
N GLY A 157 20.00 14.63 6.51
CA GLY A 157 20.27 14.11 7.86
C GLY A 157 19.58 14.87 9.01
N THR A 158 18.84 15.94 8.70
CA THR A 158 18.19 16.84 9.68
C THR A 158 16.76 17.16 9.23
N PHE A 159 15.84 17.38 10.18
CA PHE A 159 14.43 17.74 9.94
C PHE A 159 14.08 19.21 10.25
N LYS A 160 15.05 20.05 10.65
CA LYS A 160 14.83 21.44 11.07
C LYS A 160 14.16 22.34 10.04
N GLU A 161 14.33 22.04 8.75
CA GLU A 161 13.88 22.88 7.63
C GLU A 161 12.62 22.34 6.96
N ILE A 162 11.96 21.37 7.60
CA ILE A 162 10.76 20.71 7.10
C ILE A 162 9.62 21.02 8.09
N PRO A 163 8.76 22.00 7.78
CA PRO A 163 7.74 22.44 8.73
C PRO A 163 6.60 21.43 8.87
N SER A 164 6.24 20.75 7.79
CA SER A 164 5.11 19.81 7.78
C SER A 164 5.24 18.73 6.70
N ALA A 165 4.55 17.62 6.91
CA ALA A 165 4.44 16.53 5.95
C ALA A 165 2.97 16.17 5.67
N ASN A 166 2.65 15.91 4.40
CA ASN A 166 1.38 15.38 3.95
C ASN A 166 1.45 13.85 3.94
N LEU A 167 0.47 13.22 4.58
CA LEU A 167 0.40 11.76 4.65
C LEU A 167 -0.73 11.23 3.77
N THR A 168 -0.37 10.34 2.85
CA THR A 168 -1.31 9.73 1.92
C THR A 168 -1.13 8.21 1.93
N LEU A 169 -2.22 7.49 2.04
CA LEU A 169 -2.24 6.05 1.88
C LEU A 169 -2.61 5.75 0.44
N HIS A 170 -1.67 5.17 -0.29
CA HIS A 170 -1.90 4.68 -1.62
C HIS A 170 -2.21 3.20 -1.62
N TYR A 171 -2.92 2.78 -2.66
CA TYR A 171 -3.10 1.37 -2.97
C TYR A 171 -2.64 1.06 -4.40
N SER A 172 -2.13 -0.15 -4.57
CA SER A 172 -1.92 -0.79 -5.87
C SER A 172 -2.68 -2.11 -5.90
N LEU A 173 -3.66 -2.20 -6.79
CA LEU A 173 -4.49 -3.36 -7.02
C LEU A 173 -3.79 -4.28 -8.02
N MET A 174 -3.60 -5.54 -7.60
CA MET A 174 -3.07 -6.60 -8.45
C MET A 174 -4.19 -7.57 -8.83
N PRO A 175 -4.62 -7.59 -10.11
CA PRO A 175 -5.60 -8.55 -10.58
C PRO A 175 -4.99 -9.93 -10.80
N TYR A 176 -5.82 -10.96 -10.95
CA TYR A 176 -5.39 -12.27 -11.45
C TYR A 176 -5.01 -12.17 -12.94
N VAL A 177 -5.77 -11.39 -13.70
CA VAL A 177 -5.56 -11.16 -15.13
C VAL A 177 -5.78 -9.70 -15.44
N GLY A 178 -4.78 -9.01 -15.98
CA GLY A 178 -4.89 -7.63 -16.44
C GLY A 178 -3.83 -6.69 -15.88
N VAL A 179 -4.08 -5.38 -16.00
CA VAL A 179 -3.12 -4.33 -15.66
C VAL A 179 -3.24 -3.94 -14.18
N LEU A 180 -2.12 -3.55 -13.58
CA LEU A 180 -2.11 -2.99 -12.23
C LEU A 180 -2.78 -1.62 -12.25
N SER A 181 -3.63 -1.37 -11.26
CA SER A 181 -4.27 -0.06 -11.06
C SER A 181 -3.84 0.49 -9.70
N SER A 182 -3.62 1.79 -9.63
CA SER A 182 -3.28 2.47 -8.39
C SER A 182 -4.26 3.60 -8.09
N GLY A 183 -4.35 3.97 -6.82
CA GLY A 183 -5.17 5.07 -6.37
C GLY A 183 -4.86 5.46 -4.93
N VAL A 184 -5.66 6.38 -4.39
CA VAL A 184 -5.55 6.87 -3.02
C VAL A 184 -6.64 6.21 -2.17
N ALA A 185 -6.23 5.54 -1.10
CA ALA A 185 -7.13 4.85 -0.17
C ALA A 185 -7.52 5.72 1.03
N ALA A 186 -6.62 6.60 1.49
CA ALA A 186 -6.89 7.51 2.59
C ALA A 186 -5.93 8.69 2.57
N THR A 187 -6.34 9.83 3.13
CA THR A 187 -5.50 11.01 3.28
C THR A 187 -5.58 11.52 4.72
N ALA A 188 -4.52 12.17 5.18
CA ALA A 188 -4.58 12.92 6.43
C ALA A 188 -5.47 14.16 6.29
N GLN A 189 -6.13 14.57 7.38
CA GLN A 189 -7.01 15.75 7.37
C GLN A 189 -6.26 17.06 7.12
N GLY A 190 -4.94 17.08 7.34
CA GLY A 190 -4.10 18.23 7.07
C GLY A 190 -2.61 17.89 7.14
N PRO A 191 -1.76 18.88 6.81
CA PRO A 191 -0.31 18.75 6.93
C PRO A 191 0.07 18.52 8.40
N VAL A 192 0.85 17.48 8.65
CA VAL A 192 1.31 17.11 9.99
C VAL A 192 2.60 17.85 10.30
N SER A 193 2.59 18.67 11.35
CA SER A 193 3.77 19.41 11.80
C SER A 193 4.85 18.47 12.32
N ILE A 194 6.08 18.60 11.82
CA ILE A 194 7.21 17.83 12.32
C ILE A 194 7.75 18.52 13.57
N PRO A 195 7.77 17.86 14.75
CA PRO A 195 8.27 18.48 15.96
C PRO A 195 9.80 18.59 15.94
N GLU A 196 10.31 19.49 16.77
CA GLU A 196 11.73 19.61 16.99
C GLU A 196 12.33 18.33 17.59
N VAL A 197 13.63 18.19 17.37
CA VAL A 197 14.41 17.02 17.76
C VAL A 197 14.46 16.94 19.28
N ILE A 198 14.00 15.82 19.83
CA ILE A 198 14.15 15.55 21.25
C ILE A 198 15.63 15.30 21.52
N LYS A 199 16.25 16.24 22.25
CA LYS A 199 17.58 16.06 22.83
C LYS A 199 17.42 15.06 23.97
N ARG A 200 17.93 13.85 23.78
CA ARG A 200 17.97 12.81 24.83
C ARG A 200 19.20 12.98 25.69
#